data_AF-A0A2H6NJN8-F1
#
_entry.id   AF-A0A2H6NJN8-F1
#
_cell.length_a   1.000
_cell.length_b   1.000
_cell.length_c   1.000
_cell.angle_alpha   90.00
_cell.angle_beta   90.00
_cell.angle_gamma   90.00
#
_symmetry.space_group_name_H-M   'P 1'
#
loop_
_entity.id
_entity.type
_entity.pdbx_description
1 polymer ?
#
loop_
_entity_poly.entity_id
_entity_poly.type
_entity_poly.pdbx_seq_one_letter_code
_entity_poly.pdbx_strand_id
1 'polypeptide(L)'
;HTYKEASRIHHTALINLLKSLYFLGVSPEQKELHSAEQELRWRLRGLSYRRLASLAAYLAAYVPREKPHELLTELLAQLEMRWAEIEDAYTIALLMAKQEYLSPQLRERLEDKSLEL
;
A
#
# COMPACT_ATOMS: atom_id res chain seq x y z
N HIS A 1 -13.95 13.94 19.31
CA HIS A 1 -12.86 14.38 18.42
C HIS A 1 -11.57 13.58 18.66
N THR A 2 -11.16 13.37 19.91
CA THR A 2 -9.96 12.63 20.38
C THR A 2 -9.76 11.21 19.80
N TYR A 3 -10.81 10.41 19.62
CA TYR A 3 -10.66 9.03 19.12
C TYR A 3 -10.18 8.94 17.66
N LYS A 4 -10.57 9.89 16.79
CA LYS A 4 -10.14 9.92 15.38
C LYS A 4 -8.67 10.32 15.25
N GLU A 5 -8.19 11.21 16.13
CA GLU A 5 -6.80 11.65 16.17
C GLU A 5 -5.87 10.55 16.67
N ALA A 6 -6.26 9.85 17.74
CA ALA A 6 -5.51 8.69 18.23
C ALA A 6 -5.36 7.62 17.13
N SER A 7 -6.46 7.22 16.46
CA SER A 7 -6.41 6.25 15.36
C SER A 7 -5.50 6.70 14.21
N ARG A 8 -5.53 7.99 13.84
CA ARG A 8 -4.65 8.55 12.80
C ARG A 8 -3.17 8.48 13.18
N ILE A 9 -2.84 8.82 14.43
CA ILE A 9 -1.46 8.75 14.96
C ILE A 9 -0.98 7.30 14.93
N HIS A 10 -1.81 6.35 15.37
CA HIS A 10 -1.47 4.93 15.35
C HIS A 10 -1.27 4.39 13.94
N HIS A 11 -2.09 4.81 12.95
CA HIS A 11 -1.90 4.41 11.56
C HIS A 11 -0.57 4.94 10.99
N THR A 12 -0.24 6.20 11.25
CA THR A 12 1.02 6.79 10.78
C THR A 12 2.23 6.11 11.43
N ALA A 13 2.18 5.85 12.74
CA ALA A 13 3.24 5.17 13.46
C ALA A 13 3.45 3.74 12.92
N LEU A 14 2.38 2.98 12.69
CA LEU A 14 2.45 1.63 12.16
C LEU A 14 3.01 1.58 10.73
N ILE A 15 2.57 2.48 9.85
CA ILE A 15 3.10 2.58 8.49
C ILE A 15 4.60 2.91 8.52
N ASN A 16 5.01 3.85 9.35
CA ASN A 16 6.42 4.23 9.46
C ASN A 16 7.26 3.09 10.07
N LEU A 17 6.75 2.38 11.08
CA LEU A 17 7.41 1.20 11.63
C LEU A 17 7.63 0.14 10.55
N LEU A 18 6.59 -0.19 9.78
CA LEU A 18 6.70 -1.15 8.68
C LEU A 18 7.75 -0.72 7.67
N LYS A 19 7.68 0.54 7.21
CA LYS A 19 8.69 1.09 6.28
C LYS A 19 10.11 0.93 6.83
N SER A 20 10.34 1.27 8.10
CA SER A 20 11.64 1.09 8.76
C SER A 20 12.08 -0.37 8.83
N LEU A 21 11.17 -1.32 9.13
CA LEU A 21 11.51 -2.75 9.19
C LEU A 21 11.94 -3.30 7.83
N TYR A 22 11.24 -2.94 6.75
CA TYR A 22 11.67 -3.31 5.39
C TYR A 22 12.97 -2.63 4.98
N PHE A 23 13.13 -1.34 5.30
CA PHE A 23 14.37 -0.60 5.04
C PHE A 23 15.59 -1.25 5.70
N LEU A 24 15.42 -1.72 6.93
CA LEU A 24 16.45 -2.42 7.70
C LEU A 24 16.71 -3.86 7.22
N GLY A 25 15.94 -4.34 6.23
CA GLY A 25 16.07 -5.71 5.72
C GLY A 25 15.70 -6.77 6.76
N VAL A 26 14.79 -6.45 7.69
CA VAL A 26 14.32 -7.42 8.69
C VAL A 26 13.69 -8.60 7.96
N SER A 27 14.14 -9.81 8.31
CA SER A 27 13.66 -11.03 7.67
C SER A 27 12.15 -11.21 7.88
N PRO A 28 11.37 -11.67 6.88
CA PRO A 28 9.94 -11.95 7.01
C PRO A 28 9.58 -12.92 8.15
N GLU A 29 10.51 -13.76 8.57
CA GLU A 29 10.37 -14.74 9.65
C GLU A 29 10.50 -14.13 11.05
N GLN A 30 10.95 -12.87 11.15
CA GLN A 30 11.04 -12.16 12.42
C GLN A 30 9.66 -11.78 12.92
N LYS A 31 9.42 -12.03 14.21
CA LYS A 31 8.12 -11.83 14.86
C LYS A 31 7.67 -10.36 14.76
N GLU A 32 8.59 -9.42 14.82
CA GLU A 32 8.34 -7.98 14.78
C GLU A 32 7.72 -7.56 13.45
N LEU A 33 8.29 -8.03 12.33
CA LEU A 33 7.77 -7.75 11.00
C LEU A 33 6.41 -8.41 10.81
N HIS A 34 6.31 -9.71 11.12
CA HIS A 34 5.04 -10.43 11.02
C HIS A 34 3.92 -9.77 11.84
N SER A 35 4.20 -9.38 13.08
CA SER A 35 3.21 -8.73 13.96
C SER A 35 2.79 -7.36 13.42
N ALA A 36 3.74 -6.56 12.92
CA ALA A 36 3.46 -5.27 12.34
C ALA A 36 2.61 -5.39 11.06
N GLU A 37 2.89 -6.39 10.21
CA GLU A 37 2.09 -6.63 9.02
C GLU A 37 0.67 -7.06 9.40
N GLN A 38 0.49 -7.98 10.35
CA GLN A 38 -0.83 -8.42 10.81
C GLN A 38 -1.67 -7.27 11.38
N GLU A 39 -1.07 -6.42 12.20
CA GLU A 39 -1.75 -5.24 12.74
C GLU A 39 -2.21 -4.29 11.62
N LEU A 40 -1.41 -4.15 10.56
CA LEU A 40 -1.79 -3.35 9.40
C LEU A 40 -2.94 -4.02 8.63
N ARG A 41 -2.88 -5.34 8.44
CA ARG A 41 -3.95 -6.11 7.77
C ARG A 41 -5.29 -5.90 8.45
N TRP A 42 -5.34 -5.91 9.78
CA TRP A 42 -6.56 -5.64 10.55
C TRP A 42 -7.13 -4.22 10.33
N ARG A 43 -6.28 -3.27 9.93
CA ARG A 43 -6.64 -1.86 9.76
C ARG A 43 -6.72 -1.41 8.30
N LEU A 44 -6.44 -2.30 7.33
CA LEU A 44 -6.38 -2.01 5.90
C LEU A 44 -7.58 -1.20 5.39
N ARG A 45 -8.79 -1.64 5.76
CA ARG A 45 -10.06 -1.02 5.32
C ARG A 45 -10.23 0.42 5.80
N GLY A 46 -9.57 0.80 6.90
CA GLY A 46 -9.63 2.15 7.47
C GLY A 46 -8.61 3.13 6.90
N LEU A 47 -7.69 2.67 6.04
CA LEU A 47 -6.67 3.52 5.42
C LEU A 47 -7.26 4.25 4.22
N SER A 48 -6.79 5.48 3.95
CA SER A 48 -7.12 6.16 2.69
C SER A 48 -6.40 5.49 1.52
N TYR A 49 -6.95 5.60 0.30
CA TYR A 49 -6.30 5.08 -0.89
C TYR A 49 -4.87 5.64 -1.07
N ARG A 50 -4.62 6.90 -0.69
CA ARG A 50 -3.29 7.51 -0.73
C ARG A 50 -2.28 6.80 0.18
N ARG A 51 -2.72 6.37 1.36
CA ARG A 51 -1.87 5.61 2.30
C ARG A 51 -1.64 4.19 1.79
N LEU A 52 -2.68 3.56 1.23
CA LEU A 52 -2.56 2.24 0.59
C LEU A 52 -1.57 2.30 -0.58
N ALA A 53 -1.70 3.27 -1.49
CA ALA A 53 -0.83 3.47 -2.64
C ALA A 53 0.61 3.79 -2.23
N SER A 54 0.81 4.70 -1.26
CA SER A 54 2.15 5.02 -0.74
C SER A 54 2.84 3.80 -0.16
N LEU A 55 2.11 2.95 0.57
CA LEU A 55 2.71 1.76 1.14
C LEU A 55 2.93 0.66 0.10
N ALA A 56 1.98 0.43 -0.81
CA ALA A 56 2.13 -0.54 -1.88
C ALA A 56 3.35 -0.23 -2.77
N ALA A 57 3.48 1.03 -3.21
CA ALA A 57 4.62 1.48 -4.00
C ALA A 57 5.95 1.38 -3.24
N TYR A 58 5.93 1.63 -1.92
CA TYR A 58 7.09 1.44 -1.07
C TYR A 58 7.49 -0.04 -0.98
N LEU A 59 6.56 -0.95 -0.65
CA LEU A 59 6.86 -2.38 -0.56
C LEU A 59 7.32 -2.96 -1.89
N ALA A 60 6.71 -2.54 -3.00
CA ALA A 60 7.14 -2.93 -4.34
C ALA A 60 8.59 -2.53 -4.67
N ALA A 61 9.21 -1.61 -3.92
CA ALA A 61 10.63 -1.28 -4.06
C ALA A 61 11.57 -2.26 -3.32
N TYR A 62 11.08 -2.98 -2.32
CA TYR A 62 11.89 -3.90 -1.50
C TYR A 62 11.55 -5.39 -1.75
N VAL A 63 10.35 -5.66 -2.25
CA VAL A 63 9.86 -7.02 -2.49
C VAL A 63 10.22 -7.47 -3.90
N PRO A 64 11.00 -8.55 -4.06
CA PRO A 64 11.28 -9.13 -5.37
C PRO A 64 10.00 -9.56 -6.06
N ARG A 65 9.82 -9.18 -7.32
CA ARG A 65 8.64 -9.52 -8.14
C ARG A 65 8.38 -11.02 -8.24
N GLU A 66 9.44 -11.82 -8.19
CA GLU A 66 9.41 -13.28 -8.34
C GLU A 66 8.86 -13.99 -7.10
N LYS A 67 8.79 -13.29 -5.95
CA LYS A 67 8.30 -13.86 -4.70
C LYS A 67 6.94 -13.28 -4.34
N PRO A 68 5.92 -14.12 -4.13
CA PRO A 68 4.63 -13.64 -3.66
C PRO A 68 4.81 -12.98 -2.30
N HIS A 69 4.22 -11.79 -2.14
CA HIS A 69 4.22 -11.08 -0.87
C HIS A 69 2.78 -10.74 -0.51
N GLU A 70 2.29 -11.38 0.55
CA GLU A 70 0.89 -11.34 0.96
C GLU A 70 0.41 -9.91 1.22
N LEU A 71 1.15 -9.14 2.04
CA LEU A 71 0.74 -7.77 2.36
C LEU A 71 0.65 -6.87 1.12
N LEU A 72 1.63 -6.96 0.19
CA LEU A 72 1.59 -6.20 -1.05
C LEU A 72 0.39 -6.61 -1.91
N THR A 73 0.11 -7.90 -2.00
CA THR A 73 -1.05 -8.44 -2.73
C THR A 73 -2.36 -7.90 -2.15
N GLU A 74 -2.51 -7.89 -0.82
CA GLU A 74 -3.69 -7.36 -0.14
C GLU A 74 -3.85 -5.85 -0.32
N LEU A 75 -2.75 -5.09 -0.28
CA LEU A 75 -2.77 -3.65 -0.54
C LEU A 75 -3.24 -3.33 -1.96
N LEU A 76 -2.73 -4.07 -2.95
CA LEU A 76 -3.10 -3.92 -4.35
C LEU A 76 -4.57 -4.31 -4.58
N ALA A 77 -5.05 -5.38 -3.95
CA ALA A 77 -6.46 -5.75 -4.01
C ALA A 77 -7.36 -4.66 -3.41
N GLN A 78 -6.97 -4.04 -2.30
CA GLN A 78 -7.72 -2.91 -1.72
C GLN A 78 -7.72 -1.67 -2.63
N LEU A 79 -6.62 -1.39 -3.31
CA LEU A 79 -6.55 -0.32 -4.31
C LEU A 79 -7.44 -0.62 -5.52
N GLU A 80 -7.47 -1.87 -5.98
CA GLU A 80 -8.31 -2.29 -7.09
C GLU A 80 -9.80 -2.17 -6.75
N MET A 81 -10.22 -2.56 -5.54
CA MET A 81 -11.59 -2.37 -5.08
C MET A 81 -12.01 -0.90 -5.03
N ARG A 82 -11.05 0.01 -4.85
CA ARG A 82 -11.27 1.45 -4.62
C ARG A 82 -10.72 2.31 -5.74
N TRP A 83 -10.47 1.73 -6.91
CA TRP A 83 -9.82 2.41 -8.03
C TRP A 83 -10.59 3.68 -8.46
N ALA A 84 -11.91 3.66 -8.32
CA ALA A 84 -12.77 4.80 -8.63
C ALA A 84 -12.44 6.03 -7.77
N GLU A 85 -12.04 5.85 -6.50
CA GLU A 85 -11.66 6.94 -5.58
C GLU A 85 -10.31 7.60 -5.93
N ILE A 86 -9.49 6.95 -6.77
CA ILE A 86 -8.16 7.41 -7.14
C ILE A 86 -8.29 8.42 -8.28
N GLU A 87 -8.33 9.71 -7.95
CA GLU A 87 -8.54 10.78 -8.93
C GLU A 87 -7.33 11.73 -9.05
N ASP A 88 -6.42 11.73 -8.07
CA ASP A 88 -5.27 12.63 -8.11
C ASP A 88 -4.13 12.08 -8.98
N ALA A 89 -3.59 12.96 -9.83
CA ALA A 89 -2.51 12.66 -10.78
C ALA A 89 -1.28 12.06 -10.09
N TYR A 90 -0.95 12.54 -8.89
CA TYR A 90 0.19 12.04 -8.12
C TYR A 90 0.05 10.56 -7.77
N THR A 91 -1.10 10.14 -7.26
CA THR A 91 -1.33 8.74 -6.88
C THR A 91 -1.38 7.84 -8.10
N ILE A 92 -1.99 8.31 -9.20
CA ILE A 92 -2.00 7.57 -10.48
C ILE A 92 -0.57 7.35 -10.97
N ALA A 93 0.24 8.42 -11.07
CA ALA A 93 1.63 8.33 -11.49
C ALA A 93 2.46 7.41 -10.57
N LEU A 94 2.25 7.48 -9.25
CA LEU A 94 2.94 6.63 -8.28
C LEU A 94 2.65 5.14 -8.49
N LEU A 95 1.39 4.79 -8.77
CA LEU A 95 1.00 3.40 -9.04
C LEU A 95 1.47 2.93 -10.43
N MET A 96 1.36 3.79 -11.44
CA MET A 96 1.83 3.49 -12.80
C MET A 96 3.35 3.29 -12.87
N ALA A 97 4.12 3.95 -12.00
CA ALA A 97 5.55 3.68 -11.84
C ALA A 97 5.87 2.27 -11.31
N LYS A 98 4.85 1.53 -10.84
CA LYS A 98 4.91 0.14 -10.35
C LYS A 98 3.92 -0.76 -11.09
N GLN A 99 3.60 -0.42 -12.35
CA GLN A 99 2.62 -1.12 -13.18
C GLN A 99 2.86 -2.63 -13.31
N GLU A 100 4.09 -3.10 -13.13
CA GLU A 100 4.46 -4.52 -13.18
C GLU A 100 3.93 -5.35 -12.01
N TYR A 101 3.46 -4.70 -10.95
CA TYR A 101 2.78 -5.32 -9.79
C TYR A 101 1.26 -5.21 -9.87
N LEU A 102 0.71 -4.35 -10.73
CA LEU A 102 -0.73 -4.13 -10.83
C LEU A 102 -1.40 -5.28 -11.58
N SER A 103 -2.66 -5.55 -11.22
CA SER A 103 -3.50 -6.41 -12.06
C SER A 103 -3.72 -5.75 -13.43
N PRO A 104 -3.90 -6.52 -14.51
CA PRO A 104 -4.16 -5.96 -15.83
C PRO A 104 -5.35 -5.00 -15.84
N GLN A 105 -6.40 -5.34 -15.10
CA GLN A 105 -7.61 -4.54 -14.97
C GLN A 105 -7.37 -3.21 -14.24
N LEU A 106 -6.64 -3.22 -13.13
CA LEU A 106 -6.32 -1.99 -12.42
C LEU A 106 -5.40 -1.08 -13.26
N ARG A 107 -4.43 -1.67 -13.97
CA ARG A 107 -3.52 -0.92 -14.84
C ARG A 107 -4.28 -0.20 -15.96
N GLU A 108 -5.14 -0.91 -16.70
CA GLU A 108 -5.96 -0.33 -17.78
C GLU A 108 -6.81 0.84 -17.26
N ARG A 109 -7.50 0.67 -16.13
CA ARG A 109 -8.29 1.74 -15.51
C ARG A 109 -7.48 2.97 -15.11
N LEU A 110 -6.24 2.79 -14.66
CA LEU A 110 -5.36 3.89 -14.28
C LEU A 110 -4.74 4.56 -15.52
N GLU A 111 -4.47 3.80 -16.58
CA GLU A 111 -4.05 4.31 -17.88
C GLU A 111 -5.14 5.24 -18.44
N ASP A 112 -6.40 4.79 -18.48
CA ASP A 112 -7.54 5.61 -18.93
C ASP A 112 -7.64 6.91 -18.14
N LYS A 113 -7.61 6.83 -16.79
CA LYS A 113 -7.63 8.01 -15.92
C LYS A 113 -6.46 8.95 -16.16
N SER A 114 -5.28 8.43 -16.51
CA SER A 114 -4.10 9.26 -16.79
C SER A 114 -4.22 10.07 -18.08
N LEU A 115 -5.03 9.61 -19.04
CA LEU A 115 -5.28 10.31 -20.30
C LEU A 115 -6.33 11.42 -20.15
N GLU A 116 -7.15 11.38 -19.10
CA GLU A 116 -8.21 12.35 -18.81
C GLU A 116 -7.72 13.59 -18.01
N LEU A 117 -6.50 13.56 -17.48
CA LEU A 117 -5.89 14.61 -16.64
C LEU A 117 -5.10 15.64 -17.46
#